data_AF-A0A0L0FT84-F1
#
_entry.id   AF-A0A0L0FT84-F1
#
_cell.length_a   1.000
_cell.length_b   1.000
_cell.length_c   1.000
_cell.angle_alpha   90.00
_cell.angle_beta   90.00
_cell.angle_gamma   90.00
#
_symmetry.space_group_name_H-M   'P 1'
#
loop_
_entity.id
_entity.type
_entity.pdbx_description
1 polymer ?
#
loop_
_entity_poly.entity_id
_entity_poly.type
_entity_poly.pdbx_seq_one_letter_code
_entity_poly.pdbx_strand_id
1 'polypeptide(L)'
;MDDAATVTGYVWPDVEYGYIAQQYVPSATVQHLHAMPRIAADSTFDATQWAYVRGLIYITIPFMVLGLVMLVGTLVFMCRCGSGSGYHMSGRVEQPSTRACIKASSVVLALLTIGACGVAIYGDVLMAQGIDLFTNTYTNATDIIADIESMAPQVETVALAAVDILEDVSELCPDTSETIEGAVAVVTAGSAQVVQELNNVVERVGEFYTNAEDYQDKLSTICLAQQIVLCAFFALMALLSLVVVNTVFVSPALLEDTVPFELSDRYALFKGCRAWLRVFLLPLSVMVVVLAFVAVAASFFVTIGAVDFCIAPDEYISAQLATNVEERLSYYIHGCDGVNPNTQLIEDSAQWMVQAEDLLWAQVDGTDNCPANAHDDYTDLMTRLNQTVDVGLQLVNSARGYVSCRTVNGIYSEAVHSAGCASVMDGLLFLWAGALVCSVAFAVTVMVYPRYVTTSLQAMEDKWESTTSVTGLKEKTGTCPGSEGWDEAWRNL
;
A
#
# COMPACT_ATOMS: atom_id res chain seq x y z
N MET A 1 6.45 34.40 58.13
CA MET A 1 6.81 33.01 58.46
C MET A 1 5.55 32.24 58.80
N ASP A 2 4.78 31.70 57.88
CA ASP A 2 4.62 31.83 56.42
C ASP A 2 3.42 30.92 56.16
N ASP A 3 2.21 31.45 56.26
CA ASP A 3 1.02 30.76 55.76
C ASP A 3 0.76 31.30 54.36
N ALA A 4 1.61 30.87 53.42
CA ALA A 4 1.29 30.96 52.00
C ALA A 4 0.12 30.00 51.78
N ALA A 5 -1.10 30.56 51.73
CA ALA A 5 -2.25 29.87 51.18
C ALA A 5 -1.86 29.36 49.79
N THR A 6 -1.66 28.05 49.72
CA THR A 6 -1.33 27.35 48.50
C THR A 6 -2.60 27.39 47.68
N VAL A 7 -2.62 28.22 46.63
CA VAL A 7 -3.64 28.19 45.59
C VAL A 7 -3.81 26.74 45.18
N THR A 8 -4.99 26.17 45.45
CA THR A 8 -5.33 24.82 45.01
C THR A 8 -5.44 24.86 43.50
N GLY A 9 -4.31 24.63 42.82
CA GLY A 9 -4.23 24.67 41.37
C GLY A 9 -5.27 23.74 40.74
N TYR A 10 -5.87 24.20 39.66
CA TYR A 10 -6.79 23.41 38.85
C TYR A 10 -6.15 22.07 38.48
N VAL A 11 -6.81 20.98 38.86
CA VAL A 11 -6.34 19.63 38.56
C VAL A 11 -6.86 19.24 37.19
N TRP A 12 -5.95 19.24 36.21
CA TRP A 12 -6.27 18.80 34.87
C TRP A 12 -6.71 17.33 34.84
N PRO A 13 -7.76 16.97 34.08
CA PRO A 13 -8.10 15.58 33.84
C PRO A 13 -6.92 14.85 33.18
N ASP A 14 -6.66 13.63 33.62
CA ASP A 14 -5.67 12.76 32.99
C ASP A 14 -6.20 12.28 31.63
N VAL A 15 -5.64 12.83 30.56
CA VAL A 15 -6.00 12.47 29.18
C VAL A 15 -5.34 11.17 28.71
N GLU A 16 -4.39 10.62 29.48
CA GLU A 16 -3.61 9.42 29.13
C GLU A 16 -4.05 8.18 29.93
N TYR A 17 -5.03 8.33 30.83
CA TYR A 17 -5.48 7.27 31.74
C TYR A 17 -5.81 5.95 31.04
N GLY A 18 -5.07 4.89 31.38
CA GLY A 18 -5.29 3.53 30.91
C GLY A 18 -4.81 3.24 29.49
N TYR A 19 -4.11 4.17 28.83
CA TYR A 19 -3.47 3.90 27.54
C TYR A 19 -2.15 3.15 27.75
N ILE A 20 -1.93 2.11 26.95
CA ILE A 20 -0.67 1.38 26.89
C ILE A 20 -0.22 1.47 25.44
N ALA A 21 0.93 2.11 25.21
CA ALA A 21 1.48 2.25 23.87
C ALA A 21 1.78 0.85 23.28
N GLN A 22 1.41 0.67 22.02
CA GLN A 22 1.63 -0.61 21.35
C GLN A 22 3.09 -0.74 20.94
N GLN A 23 3.75 -1.77 21.46
CA GLN A 23 5.09 -2.14 21.00
C GLN A 23 4.98 -2.95 19.71
N TYR A 24 5.75 -2.54 18.70
CA TYR A 24 5.84 -3.28 17.46
C TYR A 24 6.62 -4.57 17.64
N VAL A 25 6.06 -5.67 17.14
CA VAL A 25 6.76 -6.95 17.06
C VAL A 25 6.67 -7.44 15.62
N PRO A 26 7.81 -7.60 14.92
CA PRO A 26 7.81 -8.05 13.54
C PRO A 26 7.30 -9.49 13.44
N SER A 27 6.52 -9.77 12.39
CA SER A 27 6.00 -11.12 12.15
C SER A 27 7.13 -12.11 11.87
N ALA A 28 6.89 -13.40 12.14
CA ALA A 28 7.88 -14.43 11.87
C ALA A 28 8.33 -14.44 10.39
N THR A 29 7.41 -14.15 9.47
CA THR A 29 7.71 -14.07 8.04
C THR A 29 8.67 -12.93 7.71
N VAL A 30 8.46 -11.75 8.30
CA VAL A 30 9.37 -10.59 8.20
C VAL A 30 10.76 -10.98 8.70
N GLN A 31 10.85 -11.58 9.89
CA GLN A 31 12.13 -12.01 10.46
C GLN A 31 12.87 -13.01 9.56
N HIS A 32 12.16 -13.97 8.96
CA HIS A 32 12.76 -14.96 8.06
C HIS A 32 13.26 -14.36 6.74
N LEU A 33 12.51 -13.44 6.15
CA LEU A 33 12.92 -12.76 4.92
C LEU A 33 14.07 -11.79 5.15
N HIS A 34 14.06 -11.08 6.28
CA HIS A 34 15.15 -10.19 6.67
C HIS A 34 16.47 -10.96 6.85
N ALA A 35 16.40 -12.16 7.43
CA ALA A 35 17.54 -13.04 7.63
C ALA A 35 18.04 -13.75 6.35
N MET A 36 17.44 -13.50 5.18
CA MET A 36 17.93 -14.11 3.94
C MET A 36 19.34 -13.62 3.61
N PRO A 37 20.27 -14.55 3.28
CA PRO A 37 21.66 -14.19 3.04
C PRO A 37 21.79 -13.31 1.80
N ARG A 38 22.45 -12.16 1.97
CA ARG A 38 22.77 -11.22 0.89
C ARG A 38 24.24 -11.32 0.51
N ILE A 39 24.52 -11.18 -0.78
CA ILE A 39 25.88 -11.10 -1.26
C ILE A 39 26.33 -9.64 -1.11
N ALA A 40 27.31 -9.39 -0.25
CA ALA A 40 28.05 -8.14 -0.13
C ALA A 40 27.29 -6.90 0.43
N ALA A 41 26.26 -7.09 1.25
CA ALA A 41 25.60 -6.03 2.01
C ALA A 41 24.97 -6.58 3.30
N ASP A 42 24.87 -5.75 4.33
CA ASP A 42 24.10 -6.05 5.55
C ASP A 42 22.59 -5.89 5.29
N SER A 43 21.77 -6.48 6.15
CA SER A 43 20.31 -6.42 6.06
C SER A 43 19.71 -5.14 6.63
N THR A 44 20.52 -4.26 7.21
CA THR A 44 20.08 -2.97 7.75
C THR A 44 19.49 -2.10 6.64
N PHE A 45 18.26 -1.62 6.86
CA PHE A 45 17.56 -0.77 5.89
C PHE A 45 18.27 0.58 5.74
N ASP A 46 18.88 0.81 4.58
CA ASP A 46 19.42 2.12 4.21
C ASP A 46 19.30 2.33 2.70
N ALA A 47 18.19 2.94 2.28
CA ALA A 47 17.92 3.23 0.88
C ALA A 47 18.88 4.27 0.26
N THR A 48 19.63 5.02 1.07
CA THR A 48 20.58 6.03 0.60
C THR A 48 21.94 5.41 0.25
N GLN A 49 22.30 4.31 0.91
CA GLN A 49 23.53 3.61 0.65
C GLN A 49 23.45 2.72 -0.60
N TRP A 50 24.32 3.00 -1.56
CA TRP A 50 24.41 2.20 -2.78
C TRP A 50 24.78 0.74 -2.52
N ALA A 51 25.51 0.44 -1.44
CA ALA A 51 25.86 -0.92 -1.04
C ALA A 51 24.61 -1.75 -0.71
N TYR A 52 23.65 -1.17 0.03
CA TYR A 52 22.38 -1.80 0.38
C TYR A 52 21.54 -2.08 -0.87
N VAL A 53 21.33 -1.06 -1.72
CA VAL A 53 20.55 -1.21 -2.97
C VAL A 53 21.15 -2.28 -3.87
N ARG A 54 22.49 -2.34 -3.96
CA ARG A 54 23.20 -3.38 -4.70
C ARG A 54 22.95 -4.78 -4.13
N GLY A 55 22.94 -4.93 -2.80
CA GLY A 55 22.56 -6.17 -2.13
C GLY A 55 21.13 -6.62 -2.47
N LEU A 56 20.19 -5.67 -2.48
CA LEU A 56 18.80 -5.91 -2.89
C LEU A 56 18.70 -6.35 -4.35
N ILE A 57 19.48 -5.76 -5.25
CA ILE A 57 19.52 -6.21 -6.67
C ILE A 57 20.04 -7.65 -6.75
N TYR A 58 21.09 -7.98 -6.02
CA TYR A 58 21.71 -9.30 -6.06
C TYR A 58 20.79 -10.43 -5.55
N ILE A 59 19.94 -10.16 -4.57
CA ILE A 59 18.98 -11.16 -4.08
C ILE A 59 17.89 -11.49 -5.12
N THR A 60 17.68 -10.63 -6.12
CA THR A 60 16.70 -10.85 -7.19
C THR A 60 17.25 -11.62 -8.39
N ILE A 61 18.58 -11.70 -8.54
CA ILE A 61 19.27 -12.40 -9.64
C ILE A 61 18.81 -13.86 -9.80
N PRO A 62 18.61 -14.67 -8.74
CA PRO A 62 18.15 -16.05 -8.88
C PRO A 62 16.84 -16.18 -9.65
N PHE A 63 15.90 -15.23 -9.51
CA PHE A 63 14.63 -15.24 -10.24
C PHE A 63 14.82 -14.90 -11.72
N MET A 64 15.74 -13.98 -12.03
CA MET A 64 16.11 -13.66 -13.40
C MET A 64 16.84 -14.83 -14.07
N VAL A 65 17.74 -15.51 -13.34
CA VAL A 65 18.42 -16.72 -13.81
C VAL A 65 17.41 -17.85 -14.04
N LEU A 66 16.46 -18.04 -13.13
CA LEU A 66 15.36 -19.00 -13.29
C LEU A 66 14.55 -18.70 -14.55
N GLY A 67 14.18 -17.43 -14.78
CA GLY A 67 13.50 -16.99 -15.99
C GLY A 67 14.31 -17.26 -17.27
N LEU A 68 15.63 -17.04 -17.23
CA LEU A 68 16.53 -17.33 -18.35
C LEU A 68 16.65 -18.83 -18.61
N VAL A 69 16.78 -19.66 -17.57
CA VAL A 69 16.79 -21.12 -17.70
C VAL A 69 15.47 -21.62 -18.30
N MET A 70 14.34 -21.06 -17.87
CA MET A 70 13.03 -21.38 -18.42
C MET A 70 12.90 -20.92 -19.88
N LEU A 71 13.44 -19.76 -20.24
CA LEU A 71 13.48 -19.29 -21.62
C LEU A 71 14.32 -20.21 -22.50
N VAL A 72 15.53 -20.56 -22.07
CA VAL A 72 16.42 -21.47 -22.82
C VAL A 72 15.76 -22.83 -22.98
N GLY A 73 15.16 -23.37 -21.92
CA GLY A 73 14.38 -24.60 -21.98
C GLY A 73 13.28 -24.52 -23.03
N THR A 74 12.49 -23.44 -23.00
CA THR A 74 11.41 -23.19 -23.95
C THR A 74 11.93 -23.15 -25.40
N LEU A 75 13.02 -22.43 -25.66
CA LEU A 75 13.65 -22.38 -26.99
C LEU A 75 14.17 -23.75 -27.43
N VAL A 76 14.82 -24.50 -26.55
CA VAL A 76 15.35 -25.85 -26.87
C VAL A 76 14.23 -26.82 -27.22
N PHE A 77 13.14 -26.83 -26.44
CA PHE A 77 11.97 -27.66 -26.73
C PHE A 77 11.27 -27.24 -28.03
N MET A 78 11.23 -25.94 -28.34
CA MET A 78 10.70 -25.44 -29.62
C MET A 78 11.59 -25.82 -30.82
N CYS A 79 12.91 -25.59 -30.75
CA CYS A 79 13.84 -25.89 -31.84
C CYS A 79 13.92 -27.39 -32.15
N ARG A 80 13.86 -28.26 -31.14
CA ARG A 80 13.82 -29.72 -31.35
C ARG A 80 12.54 -30.21 -32.01
N CYS A 81 11.44 -29.45 -31.95
CA CYS A 81 10.20 -29.77 -32.67
C CYS A 81 10.20 -29.21 -34.11
N GLY A 82 11.09 -28.27 -34.45
CA GLY A 82 11.18 -27.66 -35.79
C GLY A 82 12.20 -28.33 -36.74
N SER A 83 13.17 -29.07 -36.21
CA SER A 83 14.15 -29.82 -37.03
C SER A 83 13.63 -31.23 -37.32
N GLY A 84 12.62 -31.29 -38.19
CA GLY A 84 12.07 -32.53 -38.73
C GLY A 84 11.81 -32.39 -40.22
N SER A 85 12.89 -32.19 -41.00
CA SER A 85 12.89 -32.64 -42.39
C SER A 85 12.59 -34.15 -42.39
N GLY A 86 11.79 -34.62 -43.35
CA GLY A 86 11.15 -35.93 -43.34
C GLY A 86 12.08 -37.10 -43.01
N TYR A 87 12.05 -37.55 -41.76
CA TYR A 87 12.51 -38.87 -41.38
C TYR A 87 11.32 -39.63 -40.84
N HIS A 88 10.88 -40.62 -41.61
CA HIS A 88 10.07 -41.73 -41.13
C HIS A 88 10.63 -42.21 -39.78
N MET A 89 10.00 -41.82 -38.67
CA MET A 89 10.11 -42.60 -37.44
C MET A 89 9.26 -43.87 -37.65
N SER A 90 9.86 -44.83 -38.35
CA SER A 90 9.44 -46.22 -38.22
C SER A 90 9.59 -46.60 -36.75
N GLY A 91 8.46 -46.83 -36.06
CA GLY A 91 8.44 -47.81 -34.98
C GLY A 91 8.27 -47.35 -33.54
N ARG A 92 7.82 -46.13 -33.21
CA ARG A 92 7.24 -45.85 -31.89
C ARG A 92 6.02 -44.94 -31.98
N VAL A 93 4.88 -45.56 -32.26
CA VAL A 93 3.57 -45.00 -31.92
C VAL A 93 3.59 -44.68 -30.43
N GLU A 94 3.59 -43.41 -30.05
CA GLU A 94 3.43 -43.01 -28.66
C GLU A 94 2.13 -43.59 -28.12
N GLN A 95 2.22 -44.34 -27.01
CA GLN A 95 1.08 -45.04 -26.42
C GLN A 95 -0.02 -44.05 -26.01
N PRO A 96 -1.30 -44.45 -26.07
CA PRO A 96 -2.44 -43.62 -25.65
C PRO A 96 -2.35 -43.15 -24.19
N SER A 97 -1.62 -43.88 -23.34
CA SER A 97 -1.34 -43.51 -21.94
C SER A 97 -0.53 -42.21 -21.80
N THR A 98 0.42 -41.95 -22.69
CA THR A 98 1.26 -40.73 -22.65
C THR A 98 0.46 -39.48 -23.00
N ARG A 99 -0.50 -39.59 -23.94
CA ARG A 99 -1.40 -38.48 -24.30
C ARG A 99 -2.36 -38.11 -23.18
N ALA A 100 -2.91 -39.11 -22.50
CA ALA A 100 -3.75 -38.91 -21.31
C ALA A 100 -2.97 -38.21 -20.19
N CYS A 101 -1.70 -38.59 -19.98
CA CYS A 101 -0.81 -37.95 -19.00
C CYS A 101 -0.51 -36.48 -19.33
N ILE A 102 -0.25 -36.16 -20.61
CA ILE A 102 0.00 -34.78 -21.05
C ILE A 102 -1.25 -33.91 -20.86
N LYS A 103 -2.43 -34.41 -21.28
CA LYS A 103 -3.72 -33.73 -21.06
C LYS A 103 -4.02 -33.52 -19.56
N ALA A 104 -3.76 -34.53 -18.73
CA ALA A 104 -3.95 -34.40 -17.28
C ALA A 104 -2.99 -33.35 -16.68
N SER A 105 -1.72 -33.37 -17.08
CA SER A 105 -0.72 -32.41 -16.61
C SER A 105 -1.03 -30.97 -17.02
N SER A 106 -1.56 -30.74 -18.23
CA SER A 106 -1.93 -29.40 -18.69
C SER A 106 -3.15 -28.85 -17.95
N VAL A 107 -4.13 -29.71 -17.62
CA VAL A 107 -5.28 -29.32 -16.79
C VAL A 107 -4.82 -28.96 -15.36
N VAL A 108 -3.95 -29.76 -14.76
CA VAL A 108 -3.40 -29.48 -13.42
C VAL A 108 -2.62 -28.17 -13.41
N LEU A 109 -1.76 -27.93 -14.40
CA LEU A 109 -1.01 -26.67 -14.53
C LEU A 109 -1.94 -25.47 -14.73
N ALA A 110 -3.00 -25.61 -15.53
CA ALA A 110 -3.98 -24.55 -15.71
C ALA A 110 -4.72 -24.21 -14.40
N LEU A 111 -5.16 -25.22 -13.65
CA LEU A 111 -5.80 -25.01 -12.34
C LEU A 111 -4.83 -24.35 -11.35
N LEU A 112 -3.57 -24.76 -11.35
CA LEU A 112 -2.53 -24.18 -10.50
C LEU A 112 -2.24 -22.73 -10.88
N THR A 113 -2.19 -22.39 -12.18
CA THR A 113 -2.06 -20.98 -12.62
C THR A 113 -3.24 -20.12 -12.17
N ILE A 114 -4.48 -20.63 -12.28
CA ILE A 114 -5.68 -19.90 -11.85
C ILE A 114 -5.65 -19.68 -10.33
N GLY A 115 -5.32 -20.72 -9.56
CA GLY A 115 -5.17 -20.61 -8.11
C GLY A 115 -4.10 -19.60 -7.71
N ALA A 116 -2.93 -19.66 -8.36
CA ALA A 116 -1.82 -18.74 -8.10
C ALA A 116 -2.17 -17.29 -8.48
N CYS A 117 -2.89 -17.07 -9.58
CA CYS A 117 -3.45 -15.75 -9.91
C CYS A 117 -4.42 -15.26 -8.83
N GLY A 118 -5.28 -16.12 -8.30
CA GLY A 118 -6.18 -15.77 -7.19
C GLY A 118 -5.42 -15.31 -5.94
N VAL A 119 -4.32 -15.98 -5.59
CA VAL A 119 -3.45 -15.57 -4.48
C VAL A 119 -2.77 -14.22 -4.76
N ALA A 120 -2.30 -14.00 -5.99
CA ALA A 120 -1.70 -12.71 -6.37
C ALA A 120 -2.73 -11.57 -6.30
N ILE A 121 -3.96 -11.78 -6.80
CA ILE A 121 -5.06 -10.80 -6.71
C ILE A 121 -5.43 -10.54 -5.25
N TYR A 122 -5.48 -11.58 -4.42
CA TYR A 122 -5.74 -11.43 -3.00
C TYR A 122 -4.67 -10.57 -2.30
N GLY A 123 -3.39 -10.77 -2.63
CA GLY A 123 -2.29 -9.94 -2.15
C GLY A 123 -2.42 -8.48 -2.57
N ASP A 124 -2.83 -8.21 -3.81
CA ASP A 124 -3.07 -6.86 -4.32
C ASP A 124 -4.20 -6.14 -3.55
N VAL A 125 -5.30 -6.85 -3.29
CA VAL A 125 -6.42 -6.30 -2.50
C VAL A 125 -5.99 -5.97 -1.07
N LEU A 126 -5.20 -6.84 -0.43
CA LEU A 126 -4.66 -6.58 0.92
C LEU A 126 -3.72 -5.38 0.94
N MET A 127 -2.84 -5.27 -0.06
CA MET A 127 -1.96 -4.12 -0.21
C MET A 127 -2.76 -2.82 -0.39
N ALA A 128 -3.79 -2.83 -1.24
CA ALA A 128 -4.65 -1.67 -1.45
C ALA A 128 -5.38 -1.25 -0.16
N GLN A 129 -5.92 -2.21 0.59
CA GLN A 129 -6.57 -1.94 1.89
C GLN A 129 -5.60 -1.32 2.90
N GLY A 130 -4.35 -1.80 2.94
CA GLY A 130 -3.32 -1.23 3.80
C GLY A 130 -2.98 0.23 3.44
N ILE A 131 -2.95 0.56 2.14
CA ILE A 131 -2.70 1.93 1.68
C ILE A 131 -3.89 2.85 1.96
N ASP A 132 -5.11 2.37 1.78
CA ASP A 132 -6.32 3.12 2.13
C ASP A 132 -6.35 3.41 3.65
N LEU A 133 -5.97 2.43 4.48
CA LEU A 133 -5.85 2.62 5.92
C LEU A 133 -4.79 3.68 6.26
N PHE A 134 -3.62 3.61 5.64
CA PHE A 134 -2.56 4.61 5.82
C PHE A 134 -3.04 6.02 5.42
N THR A 135 -3.70 6.14 4.27
CA THR A 135 -4.21 7.42 3.74
C THR A 135 -5.28 8.00 4.66
N ASN A 136 -6.23 7.19 5.13
CA ASN A 136 -7.26 7.64 6.06
C ASN A 136 -6.66 8.08 7.41
N THR A 137 -5.66 7.34 7.90
CA THR A 137 -4.96 7.68 9.14
C THR A 137 -4.21 9.00 9.01
N TYR A 138 -3.58 9.24 7.86
CA TYR A 138 -2.93 10.51 7.55
C TYR A 138 -3.94 11.67 7.49
N THR A 139 -5.07 11.51 6.78
CA THR A 139 -6.12 12.54 6.72
C THR A 139 -6.69 12.87 8.11
N ASN A 140 -6.95 11.85 8.93
CA ASN A 140 -7.38 12.07 10.31
C ASN A 140 -6.35 12.88 11.11
N ALA A 141 -5.06 12.65 10.87
CA ALA A 141 -4.00 13.41 11.51
C ALA A 141 -3.97 14.87 11.06
N THR A 142 -4.16 15.14 9.76
CA THR A 142 -4.25 16.52 9.25
C THR A 142 -5.47 17.26 9.76
N ASP A 143 -6.61 16.57 9.91
CA ASP A 143 -7.83 17.15 10.48
C ASP A 143 -7.60 17.56 11.95
N ILE A 144 -6.86 16.75 12.72
CA ILE A 144 -6.48 17.09 14.10
C ILE A 144 -5.61 18.35 14.17
N ILE A 145 -4.66 18.53 13.24
CA ILE A 145 -3.84 19.75 13.19
C ILE A 145 -4.74 20.96 12.91
N ALA A 146 -5.66 20.83 11.94
CA ALA A 146 -6.60 21.89 11.59
C ALA A 146 -7.53 22.24 12.77
N ASP A 147 -7.97 21.23 13.53
CA ASP A 147 -8.74 21.44 14.76
C ASP A 147 -7.94 22.25 15.79
N ILE A 148 -6.67 21.91 16.04
CA ILE A 148 -5.79 22.67 16.95
C ILE A 148 -5.56 24.10 16.44
N GLU A 149 -5.31 24.28 15.14
CA GLU A 149 -5.13 25.60 14.53
C GLU A 149 -6.39 26.48 14.72
N SER A 150 -7.57 25.87 14.62
CA SER A 150 -8.84 26.56 14.85
C SER A 150 -9.08 26.97 16.31
N MET A 151 -8.35 26.39 17.28
CA MET A 151 -8.49 26.72 18.71
C MET A 151 -7.78 28.01 19.09
N ALA A 152 -6.68 28.36 18.42
CA ALA A 152 -5.95 29.60 18.69
C ALA A 152 -6.86 30.86 18.63
N PRO A 153 -7.62 31.11 17.55
CA PRO A 153 -8.55 32.24 17.51
C PRO A 153 -9.70 32.10 18.52
N GLN A 154 -10.11 30.87 18.89
CA GLN A 154 -11.15 30.67 19.90
C GLN A 154 -10.66 31.09 21.29
N VAL A 155 -9.42 30.78 21.65
CA VAL A 155 -8.80 31.25 22.91
C VAL A 155 -8.73 32.78 22.94
N GLU A 156 -8.40 33.42 21.82
CA GLU A 156 -8.41 34.89 21.72
C GLU A 156 -9.83 35.45 21.94
N THR A 157 -10.87 34.84 21.36
CA THR A 157 -12.26 35.28 21.59
C THR A 157 -12.70 35.11 23.04
N VAL A 158 -12.28 34.03 23.70
CA VAL A 158 -12.56 33.79 25.14
C VAL A 158 -11.86 34.84 25.99
N ALA A 159 -10.61 35.17 25.68
CA ALA A 159 -9.86 36.19 26.40
C ALA A 159 -10.48 37.58 26.23
N LEU A 160 -10.88 37.96 25.01
CA LEU A 160 -11.58 39.22 24.75
C LEU A 160 -12.91 39.31 25.50
N ALA A 161 -13.70 38.22 25.52
CA ALA A 161 -14.94 38.17 26.29
C ALA A 161 -14.70 38.29 27.80
N ALA A 162 -13.64 37.68 28.32
CA ALA A 162 -13.26 37.82 29.72
C ALA A 162 -12.82 39.25 30.06
N VAL A 163 -12.06 39.92 29.18
CA VAL A 163 -11.65 41.33 29.35
C VAL A 163 -12.86 42.27 29.34
N ASP A 164 -13.83 42.07 28.43
CA ASP A 164 -15.07 42.86 28.36
C ASP A 164 -15.87 42.75 29.68
N ILE A 165 -16.01 41.53 30.21
CA ILE A 165 -16.68 41.31 31.50
C ILE A 165 -15.89 41.96 32.66
N LEU A 166 -14.56 41.92 32.62
CA LEU A 166 -13.72 42.58 33.62
C LEU A 166 -13.87 44.10 33.59
N GLU A 167 -13.91 44.70 32.40
CA GLU A 167 -14.15 46.13 32.23
C GLU A 167 -15.54 46.54 32.75
N ASP A 168 -16.59 45.76 32.45
CA ASP A 168 -17.94 45.96 32.99
C ASP A 168 -17.95 45.95 34.54
N VAL A 169 -17.20 45.02 35.16
CA VAL A 169 -17.05 44.97 36.62
C VAL A 169 -16.32 46.21 37.16
N SER A 170 -15.33 46.74 36.44
CA SER A 170 -14.61 47.96 36.85
C SER A 170 -15.48 49.20 36.80
N GLU A 171 -16.41 49.28 35.85
CA GLU A 171 -17.38 50.38 35.79
C GLU A 171 -18.39 50.29 36.94
N LEU A 172 -18.80 49.06 37.29
CA LEU A 172 -19.74 48.80 38.35
C LEU A 172 -19.16 49.03 39.76
N CYS A 173 -17.88 48.73 39.95
CA CYS A 173 -17.17 48.81 41.23
C CYS A 173 -15.82 49.57 41.11
N PRO A 174 -15.84 50.91 41.11
CA PRO A 174 -14.64 51.73 40.84
C PRO A 174 -13.51 51.56 41.87
N ASP A 175 -13.83 51.16 43.11
CA ASP A 175 -12.85 50.90 44.18
C ASP A 175 -11.99 49.65 43.91
N THR A 176 -12.34 48.85 42.88
CA THR A 176 -11.62 47.63 42.47
C THR A 176 -10.80 47.78 41.17
N SER A 177 -10.73 49.01 40.62
CA SER A 177 -10.10 49.30 39.31
C SER A 177 -8.64 48.85 39.19
N GLU A 178 -7.78 49.10 40.20
CA GLU A 178 -6.36 48.72 40.17
C GLU A 178 -6.17 47.19 40.09
N THR A 179 -7.02 46.42 40.77
CA THR A 179 -7.00 44.96 40.71
C THR A 179 -7.54 44.40 39.39
N ILE A 180 -8.54 45.05 38.81
CA ILE A 180 -9.09 44.64 37.52
C ILE A 180 -8.08 44.92 36.40
N GLU A 181 -7.37 46.05 36.43
CA GLU A 181 -6.27 46.30 35.50
C GLU A 181 -5.19 45.21 35.57
N GLY A 182 -4.89 44.72 36.78
CA GLY A 182 -4.01 43.57 36.99
C GLY A 182 -4.57 42.27 36.38
N ALA A 183 -5.85 41.98 36.60
CA ALA A 183 -6.51 40.80 36.05
C ALA A 183 -6.57 40.83 34.51
N VAL A 184 -6.90 41.98 33.91
CA VAL A 184 -6.89 42.20 32.46
C VAL A 184 -5.49 41.98 31.88
N ALA A 185 -4.44 42.45 32.56
CA ALA A 185 -3.06 42.20 32.14
C ALA A 185 -2.70 40.70 32.18
N VAL A 186 -3.12 39.97 33.22
CA VAL A 186 -2.93 38.52 33.34
C VAL A 186 -3.67 37.75 32.22
N VAL A 187 -4.93 38.10 31.94
CA VAL A 187 -5.73 37.49 30.86
C VAL A 187 -5.14 37.77 29.49
N THR A 188 -4.72 39.00 29.23
CA THR A 188 -4.17 39.40 27.93
C THR A 188 -2.79 38.76 27.68
N ALA A 189 -1.91 38.75 28.67
CA ALA A 189 -0.60 38.11 28.55
C ALA A 189 -0.70 36.58 28.47
N GLY A 190 -1.55 35.99 29.31
CA GLY A 190 -1.77 34.56 29.36
C GLY A 190 -2.40 34.00 28.09
N SER A 191 -3.42 34.68 27.53
CA SER A 191 -4.05 34.25 26.28
C SER A 191 -3.09 34.31 25.10
N ALA A 192 -2.25 35.35 25.02
CA ALA A 192 -1.19 35.44 24.01
C ALA A 192 -0.17 34.30 24.14
N GLN A 193 0.17 33.90 25.37
CA GLN A 193 1.07 32.76 25.62
C GLN A 193 0.45 31.43 25.16
N VAL A 194 -0.83 31.17 25.47
CA VAL A 194 -1.54 29.96 24.99
C VAL A 194 -1.58 29.92 23.47
N VAL A 195 -1.93 31.04 22.82
CA VAL A 195 -1.99 31.13 21.35
C VAL A 195 -0.61 30.85 20.73
N GLN A 196 0.46 31.42 21.31
CA GLN A 196 1.82 31.16 20.85
C GLN A 196 2.18 29.68 20.97
N GLU A 197 1.85 29.03 22.09
CA GLU A 197 2.17 27.62 22.28
C GLU A 197 1.33 26.69 21.40
N LEU A 198 0.06 27.01 21.16
CA LEU A 198 -0.76 26.29 20.19
C LEU A 198 -0.15 26.38 18.78
N ASN A 199 0.28 27.57 18.37
CA ASN A 199 0.95 27.76 17.08
C ASN A 199 2.29 27.00 17.01
N ASN A 200 3.10 27.01 18.08
CA ASN A 200 4.34 26.24 18.16
C ASN A 200 4.07 24.73 18.06
N VAL A 201 2.99 24.25 18.68
CA VAL A 201 2.58 22.85 18.60
C VAL A 201 2.16 22.51 17.17
N VAL A 202 1.32 23.34 16.54
CA VAL A 202 0.89 23.17 15.14
C VAL A 202 2.08 23.16 14.19
N GLU A 203 3.05 24.05 14.34
CA GLU A 203 4.26 24.09 13.51
C GLU A 203 5.09 22.81 13.67
N ARG A 204 5.38 22.40 14.91
CA ARG A 204 6.22 21.22 15.19
C ARG A 204 5.56 19.91 14.79
N VAL A 205 4.27 19.79 15.07
CA VAL A 205 3.47 18.62 14.71
C VAL A 205 3.22 18.62 13.19
N GLY A 206 2.99 19.79 12.59
CA GLY A 206 2.88 19.98 11.15
C GLY A 206 4.15 19.62 10.40
N GLU A 207 5.34 19.92 10.91
CA GLU A 207 6.60 19.48 10.32
C GLU A 207 6.74 17.96 10.28
N PHE A 208 6.26 17.25 11.30
CA PHE A 208 6.21 15.79 11.28
C PHE A 208 5.28 15.28 10.18
N TYR A 209 4.10 15.87 10.06
CA TYR A 209 3.09 15.41 9.11
C TYR A 209 3.41 15.83 7.66
N THR A 210 4.01 16.98 7.42
CA THR A 210 4.49 17.38 6.08
C THR A 210 5.62 16.47 5.59
N ASN A 211 6.51 16.02 6.49
CA ASN A 211 7.46 14.96 6.14
C ASN A 211 6.73 13.64 5.83
N ALA A 212 5.66 13.31 6.56
CA ALA A 212 4.80 12.17 6.26
C ALA A 212 4.04 12.31 4.91
N GLU A 213 3.72 13.53 4.46
CA GLU A 213 3.16 13.81 3.13
C GLU A 213 4.14 13.39 2.02
N ASP A 214 5.42 13.74 2.17
CA ASP A 214 6.47 13.29 1.23
C ASP A 214 6.61 11.76 1.23
N TYR A 215 6.43 11.10 2.38
CA TYR A 215 6.34 9.64 2.44
C TYR A 215 5.08 9.10 1.78
N GLN A 216 3.92 9.74 1.95
CA GLN A 216 2.68 9.36 1.29
C GLN A 216 2.81 9.47 -0.23
N ASP A 217 3.43 10.54 -0.75
CA ASP A 217 3.66 10.74 -2.17
C ASP A 217 4.65 9.72 -2.74
N LYS A 218 5.70 9.37 -1.99
CA LYS A 218 6.62 8.29 -2.37
C LYS A 218 5.93 6.93 -2.35
N LEU A 219 5.13 6.63 -1.33
CA LEU A 219 4.36 5.38 -1.22
C LEU A 219 3.31 5.27 -2.32
N SER A 220 2.60 6.35 -2.64
CA SER A 220 1.62 6.40 -3.73
C SER A 220 2.30 6.21 -5.09
N THR A 221 3.49 6.78 -5.29
CA THR A 221 4.30 6.58 -6.50
C THR A 221 4.78 5.13 -6.64
N ILE A 222 5.26 4.52 -5.55
CA ILE A 222 5.66 3.11 -5.53
C ILE A 222 4.45 2.21 -5.79
N CYS A 223 3.31 2.52 -5.19
CA CYS A 223 2.06 1.80 -5.41
C CYS A 223 1.62 1.90 -6.86
N LEU A 224 1.64 3.10 -7.46
CA LEU A 224 1.27 3.30 -8.86
C LEU A 224 2.22 2.55 -9.79
N ALA A 225 3.54 2.59 -9.53
CA ALA A 225 4.52 1.82 -10.27
C ALA A 225 4.25 0.30 -10.15
N GLN A 226 3.92 -0.16 -8.95
CA GLN A 226 3.62 -1.56 -8.69
C GLN A 226 2.30 -2.01 -9.32
N GLN A 227 1.25 -1.18 -9.26
CA GLN A 227 -0.02 -1.40 -9.94
C GLN A 227 0.16 -1.44 -11.46
N ILE A 228 1.03 -0.61 -12.04
CA ILE A 228 1.35 -0.69 -13.48
C ILE A 228 2.01 -2.02 -13.81
N VAL A 229 3.00 -2.45 -13.01
CA VAL A 229 3.67 -3.75 -13.18
C VAL A 229 2.65 -4.88 -13.04
N LEU A 230 1.68 -4.75 -12.14
CA LEU A 230 0.64 -5.74 -11.90
C LEU A 230 -0.42 -5.79 -13.00
N CYS A 231 -0.88 -4.63 -13.46
CA CYS A 231 -1.79 -4.51 -14.59
C CYS A 231 -1.15 -5.09 -15.85
N ALA A 232 0.14 -4.80 -16.06
CA ALA A 232 0.90 -5.41 -17.14
C ALA A 232 0.99 -6.93 -16.94
N PHE A 233 1.31 -7.42 -15.74
CA PHE A 233 1.37 -8.85 -15.43
C PHE A 233 0.03 -9.55 -15.69
N PHE A 234 -1.08 -9.03 -15.18
CA PHE A 234 -2.41 -9.62 -15.40
C PHE A 234 -2.89 -9.51 -16.84
N ALA A 235 -2.62 -8.41 -17.53
CA ALA A 235 -2.93 -8.28 -18.96
C ALA A 235 -2.14 -9.31 -19.79
N LEU A 236 -0.86 -9.51 -19.45
CA LEU A 236 0.00 -10.53 -20.05
C LEU A 236 -0.53 -11.95 -19.75
N MET A 237 -0.98 -12.20 -18.52
CA MET A 237 -1.62 -13.47 -18.13
C MET A 237 -2.94 -13.71 -18.87
N ALA A 238 -3.77 -12.69 -19.07
CA ALA A 238 -5.03 -12.78 -19.79
C ALA A 238 -4.83 -13.03 -21.30
N LEU A 239 -3.84 -12.38 -21.91
CA LEU A 239 -3.45 -12.65 -23.29
C LEU A 239 -3.01 -14.10 -23.47
N LEU A 240 -2.35 -14.68 -22.47
CA LEU A 240 -1.88 -16.06 -22.50
C LEU A 240 -2.90 -17.11 -22.11
N SER A 241 -3.81 -16.84 -21.19
CA SER A 241 -4.97 -17.70 -21.00
C SER A 241 -5.76 -17.79 -22.30
N LEU A 242 -5.84 -16.70 -23.08
CA LEU A 242 -6.44 -16.72 -24.40
C LEU A 242 -5.65 -17.57 -25.41
N VAL A 243 -4.31 -17.60 -25.33
CA VAL A 243 -3.47 -18.53 -26.11
C VAL A 243 -3.70 -19.98 -25.68
N VAL A 244 -3.70 -20.27 -24.38
CA VAL A 244 -3.92 -21.63 -23.83
C VAL A 244 -5.34 -22.12 -24.17
N VAL A 245 -6.36 -21.27 -24.07
CA VAL A 245 -7.74 -21.60 -24.45
C VAL A 245 -7.85 -21.85 -25.94
N ASN A 246 -7.31 -20.97 -26.79
CA ASN A 246 -7.30 -21.22 -28.23
C ASN A 246 -6.57 -22.51 -28.58
N THR A 247 -5.48 -22.83 -27.89
CA THR A 247 -4.70 -24.02 -28.20
C THR A 247 -5.32 -25.31 -27.68
N VAL A 248 -5.91 -25.32 -26.49
CA VAL A 248 -6.57 -26.50 -25.91
C VAL A 248 -7.92 -26.78 -26.59
N PHE A 249 -8.73 -25.73 -26.85
CA PHE A 249 -10.08 -25.90 -27.39
C PHE A 249 -10.15 -25.94 -28.93
N VAL A 250 -9.28 -25.20 -29.64
CA VAL A 250 -9.32 -25.15 -31.11
C VAL A 250 -8.51 -26.29 -31.75
N SER A 251 -7.51 -26.89 -31.07
CA SER A 251 -6.60 -27.83 -31.74
C SER A 251 -7.01 -29.31 -31.78
N PRO A 252 -7.82 -29.89 -30.86
CA PRO A 252 -8.32 -31.25 -31.10
C PRO A 252 -9.77 -31.59 -30.67
N ALA A 253 -10.38 -30.91 -29.70
CA ALA A 253 -11.63 -31.37 -29.08
C ALA A 253 -12.89 -31.05 -29.91
N LEU A 254 -12.93 -29.89 -30.58
CA LEU A 254 -14.03 -29.54 -31.49
C LEU A 254 -14.00 -30.30 -32.82
N LEU A 255 -12.89 -30.98 -33.13
CA LEU A 255 -12.74 -31.76 -34.36
C LEU A 255 -13.07 -33.24 -34.17
N GLU A 256 -13.07 -33.74 -32.93
CA GLU A 256 -13.30 -35.17 -32.69
C GLU A 256 -14.79 -35.53 -32.60
N ASP A 257 -15.67 -34.60 -32.19
CA ASP A 257 -17.08 -34.95 -31.87
C ASP A 257 -18.19 -34.24 -32.67
N THR A 258 -17.94 -33.20 -33.49
CA THR A 258 -19.07 -32.39 -34.04
C THR A 258 -19.09 -32.11 -35.55
N VAL A 259 -18.12 -32.54 -36.35
CA VAL A 259 -18.11 -32.17 -37.79
C VAL A 259 -18.22 -33.39 -38.70
N PRO A 260 -19.42 -33.71 -39.23
CA PRO A 260 -19.55 -34.64 -40.35
C PRO A 260 -18.80 -34.12 -41.58
N PHE A 261 -18.21 -35.08 -42.29
CA PHE A 261 -17.15 -35.04 -43.30
C PHE A 261 -17.36 -34.15 -44.55
N GLU A 262 -18.39 -33.30 -44.63
CA GLU A 262 -18.79 -32.63 -45.88
C GLU A 262 -18.29 -31.19 -46.08
N LEU A 263 -17.57 -30.57 -45.13
CA LEU A 263 -17.01 -29.22 -45.32
C LEU A 263 -15.48 -29.21 -45.48
N SER A 264 -15.02 -29.78 -46.59
CA SER A 264 -13.61 -29.78 -47.03
C SER A 264 -13.02 -28.38 -47.25
N ASP A 265 -13.83 -27.37 -47.56
CA ASP A 265 -13.32 -26.03 -47.92
C ASP A 265 -12.96 -25.12 -46.73
N ARG A 266 -13.41 -25.42 -45.50
CA ARG A 266 -13.01 -24.64 -44.31
C ARG A 266 -11.64 -25.04 -43.74
N TYR A 267 -11.07 -26.17 -44.18
CA TYR A 267 -9.73 -26.60 -43.78
C TYR A 267 -8.60 -25.74 -44.37
N ALA A 268 -8.83 -25.07 -45.50
CA ALA A 268 -7.86 -24.17 -46.12
C ALA A 268 -7.62 -22.88 -45.30
N LEU A 269 -8.69 -22.34 -44.68
CA LEU A 269 -8.59 -21.17 -43.79
C LEU A 269 -7.76 -21.50 -42.53
N PHE A 270 -7.92 -22.72 -42.00
CA PHE A 270 -7.13 -23.23 -40.87
C PHE A 270 -5.65 -23.44 -41.20
N LYS A 271 -5.29 -23.67 -42.47
CA LYS A 271 -3.90 -23.84 -42.91
C LYS A 271 -3.12 -22.51 -42.84
N GLY A 272 -3.74 -21.41 -43.24
CA GLY A 272 -3.20 -20.05 -43.08
C GLY A 272 -3.18 -19.59 -41.62
N CYS A 273 -4.25 -19.86 -40.86
CA CYS A 273 -4.34 -19.56 -39.44
C CYS A 273 -3.30 -20.35 -38.61
N ARG A 274 -2.95 -21.59 -38.99
CA ARG A 274 -1.89 -22.42 -38.35
C ARG A 274 -0.48 -21.86 -38.51
N ALA A 275 -0.19 -21.17 -39.60
CA ALA A 275 1.10 -20.51 -39.82
C ALA A 275 1.19 -19.25 -38.97
N TRP A 276 0.13 -18.43 -38.98
CA TRP A 276 0.01 -17.24 -38.12
C TRP A 276 0.11 -17.58 -36.62
N LEU A 277 -0.58 -18.65 -36.19
CA LEU A 277 -0.55 -19.13 -34.81
C LEU A 277 0.85 -19.59 -34.37
N ARG A 278 1.67 -20.11 -35.29
CA ARG A 278 3.07 -20.49 -34.97
C ARG A 278 4.04 -19.31 -35.04
N VAL A 279 3.83 -18.39 -35.97
CA VAL A 279 4.74 -17.26 -36.21
C VAL A 279 4.52 -16.12 -35.21
N PHE A 280 3.30 -15.87 -34.75
CA PHE A 280 3.00 -14.75 -33.84
C PHE A 280 2.83 -15.17 -32.37
N LEU A 281 2.08 -16.24 -32.06
CA LEU A 281 1.80 -16.59 -30.66
C LEU A 281 3.00 -17.21 -29.93
N LEU A 282 3.89 -17.87 -30.66
CA LEU A 282 5.09 -18.47 -30.11
C LEU A 282 6.08 -17.41 -29.57
N PRO A 283 6.55 -16.42 -30.36
CA PRO A 283 7.42 -15.37 -29.83
C PRO A 283 6.70 -14.50 -28.79
N LEU A 284 5.39 -14.27 -28.94
CA LEU A 284 4.59 -13.56 -27.94
C LEU A 284 4.61 -14.30 -26.60
N SER A 285 4.43 -15.63 -26.60
CA SER A 285 4.46 -16.42 -25.37
C SER A 285 5.82 -16.39 -24.68
N VAL A 286 6.92 -16.44 -25.44
CA VAL A 286 8.28 -16.33 -24.90
C VAL A 286 8.52 -14.94 -24.32
N MET A 287 8.08 -13.88 -25.01
CA MET A 287 8.19 -12.50 -24.51
C MET A 287 7.46 -12.34 -23.19
N VAL A 288 6.25 -12.91 -23.05
CA VAL A 288 5.52 -12.84 -21.80
C VAL A 288 6.20 -13.62 -20.68
N VAL A 289 6.77 -14.81 -20.93
CA VAL A 289 7.54 -15.53 -19.91
C VAL A 289 8.65 -14.62 -19.35
N VAL A 290 9.39 -13.93 -20.23
CA VAL A 290 10.46 -13.00 -19.80
C VAL A 290 9.89 -11.88 -18.95
N LEU A 291 8.84 -11.21 -19.42
CA LEU A 291 8.22 -10.10 -18.69
C LEU A 291 7.64 -10.53 -17.34
N ALA A 292 7.11 -11.75 -17.25
CA ALA A 292 6.60 -12.32 -16.00
C ALA A 292 7.71 -12.51 -14.95
N PHE A 293 8.87 -13.05 -15.33
CA PHE A 293 10.01 -13.18 -14.41
C PHE A 293 10.63 -11.83 -14.04
N VAL A 294 10.62 -10.84 -14.94
CA VAL A 294 11.00 -9.46 -14.61
C VAL A 294 10.05 -8.87 -13.58
N ALA A 295 8.74 -9.05 -13.73
CA ALA A 295 7.74 -8.59 -12.78
C ALA A 295 7.90 -9.27 -11.41
N VAL A 296 8.19 -10.57 -11.37
CA VAL A 296 8.48 -11.32 -10.13
C VAL A 296 9.76 -10.81 -9.45
N ALA A 297 10.81 -10.52 -10.22
CA ALA A 297 12.03 -9.97 -9.66
C ALA A 297 11.80 -8.56 -9.07
N ALA A 298 11.03 -7.72 -9.78
CA ALA A 298 10.67 -6.39 -9.32
C ALA A 298 9.79 -6.43 -8.05
N SER A 299 8.80 -7.31 -7.98
CA SER A 299 7.96 -7.44 -6.77
C SER A 299 8.75 -7.99 -5.59
N PHE A 300 9.69 -8.91 -5.82
CA PHE A 300 10.58 -9.39 -4.77
C PHE A 300 11.49 -8.29 -4.22
N PHE A 301 12.04 -7.44 -5.10
CA PHE A 301 12.87 -6.30 -4.71
C PHE A 301 12.13 -5.38 -3.73
N VAL A 302 10.89 -4.99 -4.07
CA VAL A 302 10.07 -4.14 -3.19
C VAL A 302 9.72 -4.86 -1.88
N THR A 303 9.37 -6.14 -1.96
CA THR A 303 9.02 -6.95 -0.77
C THR A 303 10.17 -7.04 0.22
N ILE A 304 11.39 -7.30 -0.24
CA ILE A 304 12.57 -7.37 0.65
C ILE A 304 12.91 -6.00 1.23
N GLY A 305 12.80 -4.93 0.44
CA GLY A 305 13.00 -3.57 0.95
C GLY A 305 11.99 -3.22 2.04
N ALA A 306 10.71 -3.57 1.86
CA ALA A 306 9.67 -3.37 2.86
C ALA A 306 9.89 -4.23 4.12
N VAL A 307 10.34 -5.48 3.95
CA VAL A 307 10.71 -6.37 5.06
C VAL A 307 11.79 -5.74 5.94
N ASP A 308 12.84 -5.19 5.34
CA ASP A 308 13.94 -4.60 6.10
C ASP A 308 13.54 -3.34 6.84
N PHE A 309 12.67 -2.52 6.24
CA PHE A 309 12.08 -1.39 6.95
C PHE A 309 11.26 -1.87 8.16
N CYS A 310 10.47 -2.92 7.98
CA CYS A 310 9.60 -3.48 9.01
C CYS A 310 10.31 -4.34 10.07
N ILE A 311 11.66 -4.43 10.10
CA ILE A 311 12.34 -5.07 11.24
C ILE A 311 12.42 -4.12 12.44
N ALA A 312 12.63 -2.84 12.18
CA ALA A 312 12.82 -1.77 13.15
C ALA A 312 12.35 -0.43 12.55
N PRO A 313 11.05 -0.27 12.30
CA PRO A 313 10.52 0.94 11.65
C PRO A 313 10.76 2.19 12.52
N ASP A 314 10.70 2.05 13.84
CA ASP A 314 10.86 3.11 14.83
C ASP A 314 12.25 3.76 14.76
N GLU A 315 13.31 2.95 14.63
CA GLU A 315 14.70 3.42 14.53
C GLU A 315 14.92 4.22 13.25
N TYR A 316 14.33 3.78 12.14
CA TYR A 316 14.47 4.48 10.87
C TYR A 316 13.72 5.82 10.87
N ILE A 317 12.47 5.81 11.35
CA ILE A 317 11.65 7.03 11.39
C ILE A 317 12.29 8.05 12.34
N SER A 318 12.70 7.63 13.54
CA SER A 318 13.38 8.52 14.48
C SER A 318 14.69 9.09 13.92
N ALA A 319 15.48 8.30 13.18
CA ALA A 319 16.71 8.78 12.55
C ALA A 319 16.46 9.84 11.45
N GLN A 320 15.35 9.73 10.71
CA GLN A 320 14.98 10.72 9.69
C GLN A 320 14.42 12.01 10.30
N LEU A 321 13.77 11.91 11.46
CA LEU A 321 13.26 13.05 12.23
C LEU A 321 14.38 13.81 12.99
N ALA A 322 15.48 13.14 13.30
CA ALA A 322 16.57 13.65 14.14
C ALA A 322 17.26 14.91 13.61
N THR A 323 17.05 15.31 12.36
CA THR A 323 17.69 16.52 11.84
C THR A 323 17.01 17.84 12.22
N ASN A 324 15.75 17.86 12.69
CA ASN A 324 15.07 19.15 13.04
C ASN A 324 14.02 19.10 14.19
N VAL A 325 13.55 17.94 14.67
CA VAL A 325 12.42 17.86 15.65
C VAL A 325 12.78 16.97 16.86
N GLU A 326 13.77 17.42 17.64
CA GLU A 326 14.79 16.56 18.27
C GLU A 326 14.45 15.76 19.55
N GLU A 327 13.36 16.00 20.28
CA GLU A 327 13.16 15.28 21.57
C GLU A 327 11.71 15.03 21.97
N ARG A 328 10.79 15.93 21.61
CA ARG A 328 9.38 15.82 22.02
C ARG A 328 8.59 14.83 21.18
N LEU A 329 9.06 14.56 19.96
CA LEU A 329 8.38 13.68 19.03
C LEU A 329 8.82 12.21 19.19
N SER A 330 10.05 11.99 19.64
CA SER A 330 10.56 10.67 20.00
C SER A 330 9.81 10.06 21.18
N TYR A 331 9.24 10.89 22.06
CA TYR A 331 8.33 10.47 23.14
C TYR A 331 7.17 9.61 22.61
N TYR A 332 6.52 10.03 21.53
CA TYR A 332 5.37 9.32 20.96
C TYR A 332 5.76 8.02 20.24
N ILE A 333 7.01 7.90 19.79
CA ILE A 333 7.53 6.70 19.10
C ILE A 333 7.98 5.66 20.13
N HIS A 334 8.70 6.07 21.18
CA HIS A 334 9.28 5.16 22.19
C HIS A 334 8.31 4.80 23.32
N GLY A 335 7.02 4.74 23.04
CA GLY A 335 6.03 4.19 23.97
C GLY A 335 5.50 5.16 25.03
N CYS A 336 5.76 6.47 24.90
CA CYS A 336 5.26 7.51 25.80
C CYS A 336 5.64 7.30 27.27
N ASP A 337 6.89 6.89 27.52
CA ASP A 337 7.40 6.76 28.88
C ASP A 337 7.71 8.13 29.47
N GLY A 338 6.96 8.55 30.49
CA GLY A 338 7.19 9.79 31.23
C GLY A 338 6.01 10.75 31.19
N VAL A 339 6.28 12.05 31.34
CA VAL A 339 5.25 13.08 31.25
C VAL A 339 5.31 13.72 29.87
N ASN A 340 4.15 13.85 29.22
CA ASN A 340 4.04 14.43 27.89
C ASN A 340 4.45 15.91 27.87
N PRO A 341 5.52 16.28 27.14
CA PRO A 341 6.07 17.64 27.17
C PRO A 341 5.17 18.67 26.49
N ASN A 342 4.32 18.25 25.54
CA ASN A 342 3.37 19.16 24.88
C ASN A 342 2.15 19.42 25.76
N THR A 343 1.69 18.38 26.48
CA THR A 343 0.58 18.53 27.43
C THR A 343 0.99 19.43 28.60
N GLN A 344 2.18 19.27 29.18
CA GLN A 344 2.67 20.16 30.24
C GLN A 344 2.76 21.62 29.79
N LEU A 345 3.28 21.86 28.58
CA LEU A 345 3.42 23.21 28.04
C LEU A 345 2.05 23.91 27.90
N ILE A 346 1.06 23.17 27.41
CA ILE A 346 -0.31 23.68 27.27
C ILE A 346 -0.92 23.94 28.65
N GLU A 347 -0.76 23.02 29.60
CA GLU A 347 -1.26 23.20 30.98
C GLU A 347 -0.64 24.42 31.67
N ASP A 348 0.68 24.58 31.61
CA ASP A 348 1.40 25.72 32.19
C ASP A 348 0.96 27.03 31.55
N SER A 349 0.78 27.03 30.22
CA SER A 349 0.32 28.22 29.50
C SER A 349 -1.13 28.59 29.83
N ALA A 350 -1.97 27.65 30.25
CA ALA A 350 -3.40 27.88 30.53
C ALA A 350 -3.69 28.24 32.00
N GLN A 351 -2.68 28.27 32.88
CA GLN A 351 -2.87 28.58 34.30
C GLN A 351 -3.48 29.96 34.56
N TRP A 352 -3.32 30.92 33.63
CA TRP A 352 -3.92 32.25 33.75
C TRP A 352 -5.45 32.23 33.84
N MET A 353 -6.11 31.22 33.25
CA MET A 353 -7.57 31.10 33.27
C MET A 353 -8.09 30.92 34.70
N VAL A 354 -7.34 30.17 35.51
CA VAL A 354 -7.64 29.90 36.91
C VAL A 354 -7.17 31.05 37.80
N GLN A 355 -5.98 31.60 37.51
CA GLN A 355 -5.45 32.74 38.24
C GLN A 355 -6.32 34.00 38.09
N ALA A 356 -6.93 34.21 36.93
CA ALA A 356 -7.86 35.32 36.70
C ALA A 356 -9.10 35.20 37.60
N GLU A 357 -9.62 33.98 37.77
CA GLU A 357 -10.75 33.71 38.66
C GLU A 357 -10.37 33.92 40.14
N ASP A 358 -9.23 33.38 40.57
CA ASP A 358 -8.75 33.48 41.95
C ASP A 358 -8.44 34.94 42.35
N LEU A 359 -7.85 35.74 41.45
CA LEU A 359 -7.58 37.16 41.70
C LEU A 359 -8.88 37.95 41.92
N LEU A 360 -9.97 37.55 41.29
CA LEU A 360 -11.28 38.16 41.45
C LEU A 360 -11.99 37.71 42.71
N TRP A 361 -12.04 36.40 42.99
CA TRP A 361 -12.65 35.90 44.23
C TRP A 361 -11.93 36.42 45.47
N ALA A 362 -10.60 36.47 45.45
CA ALA A 362 -9.79 36.93 46.59
C ALA A 362 -10.07 38.39 46.97
N GLN A 363 -10.48 39.23 46.02
CA GLN A 363 -10.68 40.66 46.27
C GLN A 363 -12.16 41.09 46.35
N VAL A 364 -13.09 40.28 45.81
CA VAL A 364 -14.52 40.61 45.80
C VAL A 364 -15.36 39.83 46.81
N ASP A 365 -14.79 38.88 47.53
CA ASP A 365 -15.41 38.39 48.78
C ASP A 365 -15.56 39.54 49.82
N GLY A 366 -14.89 40.68 49.58
CA GLY A 366 -15.24 42.00 50.11
C GLY A 366 -16.34 42.70 49.30
N THR A 367 -17.58 42.20 49.38
CA THR A 367 -18.79 42.89 48.87
C THR A 367 -18.95 44.33 49.40
N ASP A 368 -18.16 44.72 50.41
CA ASP A 368 -18.01 46.08 50.93
C ASP A 368 -17.43 47.09 49.92
N ASN A 369 -16.74 46.65 48.86
CA ASN A 369 -16.11 47.52 47.86
C ASN A 369 -17.02 47.88 46.66
N CYS A 370 -18.22 47.29 46.60
CA CYS A 370 -19.21 47.59 45.57
C CYS A 370 -20.43 48.28 46.20
N PRO A 371 -21.10 49.21 45.49
CA PRO A 371 -22.36 49.79 45.94
C PRO A 371 -23.42 48.69 46.19
N ALA A 372 -24.17 48.78 47.29
CA ALA A 372 -25.15 47.74 47.67
C ALA A 372 -26.24 47.45 46.62
N ASN A 373 -26.49 48.41 45.71
CA ASN A 373 -27.44 48.27 44.60
C ASN A 373 -26.87 47.53 43.38
N ALA A 374 -25.58 47.23 43.35
CA ALA A 374 -24.88 46.59 42.24
C ALA A 374 -24.62 45.09 42.45
N HIS A 375 -25.03 44.54 43.61
CA HIS A 375 -24.67 43.18 44.01
C HIS A 375 -25.26 42.08 43.10
N ASP A 376 -26.52 42.27 42.64
CA ASP A 376 -27.18 41.32 41.73
C ASP A 376 -26.49 41.32 40.35
N ASP A 377 -26.22 42.49 39.78
CA ASP A 377 -25.54 42.66 38.49
C ASP A 377 -24.10 42.12 38.54
N TYR A 378 -23.40 42.35 39.65
CA TYR A 378 -22.07 41.80 39.88
C TYR A 378 -22.07 40.27 39.88
N THR A 379 -23.05 39.66 40.56
CA THR A 379 -23.17 38.20 40.63
C THR A 379 -23.44 37.59 39.25
N ASP A 380 -24.23 38.28 38.41
CA ASP A 380 -24.47 37.87 37.02
C ASP A 380 -23.19 37.94 36.17
N LEU A 381 -22.44 39.05 36.25
CA LEU A 381 -21.16 39.21 35.56
C LEU A 381 -20.14 38.14 35.98
N MET A 382 -20.04 37.84 37.28
CA MET A 382 -19.14 36.80 37.77
C MET A 382 -19.56 35.40 37.30
N THR A 383 -20.86 35.15 37.22
CA THR A 383 -21.40 33.90 36.64
C THR A 383 -21.04 33.79 35.16
N ARG A 384 -21.15 34.87 34.39
CA ARG A 384 -20.76 34.93 32.97
C ARG A 384 -19.25 34.74 32.79
N LEU A 385 -18.44 35.32 33.67
CA LEU A 385 -16.99 35.14 33.64
C LEU A 385 -16.61 33.68 33.89
N ASN A 386 -17.20 33.06 34.92
CA ASN A 386 -16.96 31.64 35.22
C ASN A 386 -17.36 30.74 34.04
N GLN A 387 -18.50 31.01 33.39
CA GLN A 387 -18.88 30.31 32.16
C GLN A 387 -17.89 30.51 31.01
N THR A 388 -17.35 31.72 30.86
CA THR A 388 -16.35 32.05 29.83
C THR A 388 -15.03 31.32 30.09
N VAL A 389 -14.59 31.28 31.35
CA VAL A 389 -13.41 30.53 31.80
C VAL A 389 -13.59 29.02 31.58
N ASP A 390 -14.77 28.46 31.90
CA ASP A 390 -15.07 27.05 31.67
C ASP A 390 -15.00 26.68 30.18
N VAL A 391 -15.51 27.54 29.28
CA VAL A 391 -15.36 27.35 27.82
C VAL A 391 -13.87 27.37 27.42
N GLY A 392 -13.08 28.30 27.97
CA GLY A 392 -11.63 28.35 27.75
C GLY A 392 -10.91 27.07 28.20
N LEU A 393 -11.23 26.58 29.39
CA LEU A 393 -10.65 25.34 29.95
C LEU A 393 -11.06 24.11 29.12
N GLN A 394 -12.30 24.07 28.61
CA GLN A 394 -12.75 23.00 27.71
C GLN A 394 -11.99 22.99 26.37
N LEU A 395 -11.68 24.17 25.81
CA LEU A 395 -10.86 24.30 24.60
C LEU A 395 -9.44 23.77 24.85
N VAL A 396 -8.82 24.19 25.95
CA VAL A 396 -7.48 23.73 26.34
C VAL A 396 -7.46 22.23 26.59
N ASN A 397 -8.49 21.69 27.27
CA ASN A 397 -8.60 20.26 27.51
C ASN A 397 -8.77 19.45 26.20
N SER A 398 -9.47 20.02 25.22
CA SER A 398 -9.60 19.43 23.88
C SER A 398 -8.24 19.43 23.15
N ALA A 399 -7.51 20.55 23.18
CA ALA A 399 -6.14 20.64 22.65
C ALA A 399 -5.21 19.57 23.27
N ARG A 400 -5.27 19.41 24.60
CA ARG A 400 -4.52 18.36 25.34
C ARG A 400 -4.88 16.95 24.86
N GLY A 401 -6.15 16.70 24.57
CA GLY A 401 -6.63 15.42 24.02
C GLY A 401 -6.03 15.10 22.65
N TYR A 402 -5.90 16.11 21.78
CA TYR A 402 -5.31 15.96 20.45
C TYR A 402 -3.81 15.68 20.48
N VAL A 403 -3.05 16.29 21.41
CA VAL A 403 -1.60 16.04 21.57
C VAL A 403 -1.28 14.92 22.58
N SER A 404 -2.30 14.25 23.10
CA SER A 404 -2.12 13.15 24.05
C SER A 404 -1.35 11.99 23.41
N CYS A 405 -0.62 11.23 24.23
CA CYS A 405 0.04 10.02 23.75
C CYS A 405 -0.93 9.11 23.00
N ARG A 406 -2.13 8.90 23.54
CA ARG A 406 -3.15 8.03 22.96
C ARG A 406 -3.49 8.39 21.51
N THR A 407 -3.61 9.68 21.21
CA THR A 407 -3.96 10.15 19.87
C THR A 407 -2.77 10.04 18.92
N VAL A 408 -1.62 10.63 19.29
CA VAL A 408 -0.45 10.71 18.40
C VAL A 408 0.21 9.33 18.21
N ASN A 409 0.46 8.59 19.29
CA ASN A 409 0.97 7.22 19.20
C ASN A 409 -0.05 6.28 18.56
N GLY A 410 -1.35 6.51 18.75
CA GLY A 410 -2.41 5.74 18.09
C GLY A 410 -2.34 5.87 16.57
N ILE A 411 -2.29 7.11 16.06
CA ILE A 411 -2.12 7.41 14.63
C ILE A 411 -0.82 6.81 14.09
N TYR A 412 0.29 7.00 14.82
CA TYR A 412 1.59 6.45 14.44
C TYR A 412 1.56 4.91 14.33
N SER A 413 1.07 4.23 15.37
CA SER A 413 1.00 2.77 15.41
C SER A 413 0.04 2.22 14.37
N GLU A 414 -1.09 2.88 14.14
CA GLU A 414 -2.03 2.48 13.10
C GLU A 414 -1.42 2.62 11.70
N ALA A 415 -0.77 3.74 11.40
CA ALA A 415 -0.14 3.99 10.10
C ALA A 415 1.09 3.09 9.85
N VAL A 416 2.03 3.04 10.79
CA VAL A 416 3.33 2.37 10.59
C VAL A 416 3.23 0.88 10.88
N HIS A 417 2.73 0.49 12.05
CA HIS A 417 2.71 -0.91 12.46
C HIS A 417 1.62 -1.70 11.74
N SER A 418 0.38 -1.19 11.75
CA SER A 418 -0.77 -1.95 11.28
C SER A 418 -1.00 -1.83 9.77
N ALA A 419 -0.94 -0.61 9.23
CA ALA A 419 -1.17 -0.37 7.80
C ALA A 419 0.07 -0.73 6.99
N GLY A 420 1.22 -0.17 7.32
CA GLY A 420 2.49 -0.43 6.63
C GLY A 420 3.01 -1.85 6.85
N CYS A 421 3.37 -2.20 8.08
CA CYS A 421 4.16 -3.40 8.33
C CYS A 421 3.38 -4.70 8.52
N ALA A 422 2.07 -4.64 8.79
CA ALA A 422 1.21 -5.82 8.79
C ALA A 422 0.47 -5.96 7.46
N SER A 423 -0.38 -4.99 7.11
CA SER A 423 -1.33 -5.14 5.98
C SER A 423 -0.64 -5.07 4.61
N VAL A 424 0.14 -4.02 4.35
CA VAL A 424 0.84 -3.85 3.06
C VAL A 424 1.87 -4.97 2.86
N MET A 425 2.61 -5.33 3.92
CA MET A 425 3.61 -6.39 3.86
C MET A 425 3.00 -7.75 3.50
N ASP A 426 1.94 -8.18 4.19
CA ASP A 426 1.26 -9.44 3.89
C ASP A 426 0.72 -9.45 2.45
N GLY A 427 0.20 -8.31 1.98
CA GLY A 427 -0.19 -8.11 0.60
C GLY A 427 0.96 -8.35 -0.40
N LEU A 428 2.11 -7.70 -0.17
CA LEU A 428 3.32 -7.85 -0.99
C LEU A 428 3.82 -9.29 -1.06
N LEU A 429 3.76 -10.02 0.05
CA LEU A 429 4.16 -11.43 0.10
C LEU A 429 3.28 -12.33 -0.76
N PHE A 430 1.96 -12.26 -0.57
CA PHE A 430 1.02 -13.07 -1.33
C PHE A 430 1.09 -12.73 -2.82
N LEU A 431 1.27 -11.45 -3.13
CA LEU A 431 1.47 -10.95 -4.48
C LEU A 431 2.67 -11.59 -5.16
N TRP A 432 3.86 -11.47 -4.57
CA TRP A 432 5.09 -12.04 -5.12
C TRP A 432 5.03 -13.57 -5.21
N ALA A 433 4.58 -14.24 -4.15
CA ALA A 433 4.51 -15.70 -4.10
C ALA A 433 3.53 -16.24 -5.16
N GLY A 434 2.35 -15.63 -5.28
CA GLY A 434 1.37 -15.97 -6.31
C GLY A 434 1.92 -15.72 -7.72
N ALA A 435 2.58 -14.58 -7.95
CA ALA A 435 3.18 -14.24 -9.23
C ALA A 435 4.30 -15.21 -9.63
N LEU A 436 5.15 -15.64 -8.69
CA LEU A 436 6.22 -16.63 -8.92
C LEU A 436 5.65 -17.99 -9.32
N VAL A 437 4.71 -18.52 -8.53
CA VAL A 437 4.08 -19.82 -8.80
C VAL A 437 3.37 -19.79 -10.16
N CYS A 438 2.65 -18.70 -10.44
CA CYS A 438 1.99 -18.51 -11.71
C CYS A 438 2.98 -18.47 -12.89
N SER A 439 4.06 -17.71 -12.77
CA SER A 439 5.11 -17.58 -13.80
C SER A 439 5.81 -18.91 -14.10
N VAL A 440 6.10 -19.70 -13.06
CA VAL A 440 6.73 -21.03 -13.21
C VAL A 440 5.78 -22.01 -13.89
N ALA A 441 4.54 -22.11 -13.41
CA ALA A 441 3.54 -22.99 -13.98
C ALA A 441 3.23 -22.63 -15.44
N PHE A 442 3.23 -21.33 -15.73
CA PHE A 442 3.08 -20.80 -17.07
C PHE A 442 4.25 -21.20 -17.97
N ALA A 443 5.50 -20.99 -17.54
CA ALA A 443 6.68 -21.38 -18.31
C ALA A 443 6.67 -22.88 -18.64
N VAL A 444 6.30 -23.73 -17.69
CA VAL A 444 6.17 -25.18 -17.91
C VAL A 444 5.09 -25.49 -18.95
N THR A 445 3.96 -24.79 -18.91
CA THR A 445 2.88 -24.97 -19.90
C THR A 445 3.35 -24.63 -21.32
N VAL A 446 4.09 -23.53 -21.48
CA VAL A 446 4.67 -23.13 -22.78
C VAL A 446 5.70 -24.14 -23.28
N MET A 447 6.49 -24.75 -22.39
CA MET A 447 7.45 -25.81 -22.77
C MET A 447 6.77 -27.08 -23.27
N VAL A 448 5.64 -27.48 -22.67
CA VAL A 448 4.90 -28.70 -23.04
C VAL A 448 4.08 -28.50 -24.34
N TYR A 449 3.67 -27.26 -24.62
CA TYR A 449 2.78 -26.92 -25.73
C TYR A 449 3.25 -27.39 -27.13
N PRO A 450 4.50 -27.14 -27.59
CA PRO A 450 4.96 -27.57 -28.90
C PRO A 450 4.84 -29.09 -29.12
N ARG A 451 5.12 -29.89 -28.08
CA ARG A 451 5.03 -31.36 -28.16
C ARG A 451 3.59 -31.85 -28.22
N TYR A 452 2.68 -31.22 -27.49
CA TYR A 452 1.26 -31.54 -27.56
C TYR A 452 0.69 -31.27 -28.95
N VAL A 453 1.07 -30.15 -29.57
CA VAL A 453 0.62 -29.81 -30.93
C VAL A 453 1.21 -30.77 -31.97
N THR A 454 2.50 -31.10 -31.92
CA THR A 454 3.08 -32.01 -32.92
C THR A 454 2.49 -33.42 -32.84
N THR A 455 2.30 -33.96 -31.64
CA THR A 455 1.74 -35.31 -31.43
C THR A 455 0.26 -35.41 -31.81
N SER A 456 -0.53 -34.35 -31.54
CA SER A 456 -1.93 -34.29 -31.97
C SER A 456 -2.08 -34.16 -33.49
N LEU A 457 -1.20 -33.40 -34.15
CA LEU A 457 -1.19 -33.28 -35.61
C LEU A 457 -0.88 -34.62 -36.29
N GLN A 458 0.12 -35.36 -35.80
CA GLN A 458 0.46 -36.69 -36.32
C GLN A 458 -0.69 -37.67 -36.15
N ALA A 459 -1.36 -37.65 -34.99
CA ALA A 459 -2.53 -38.49 -34.74
C ALA A 459 -3.68 -38.24 -35.73
N MET A 460 -3.88 -36.97 -36.13
CA MET A 460 -4.89 -36.61 -37.11
C MET A 460 -4.51 -37.07 -38.53
N GLU A 461 -3.23 -36.99 -38.88
CA GLU A 461 -2.69 -37.46 -40.16
C GLU A 461 -2.86 -38.98 -40.31
N ASP A 462 -2.45 -39.76 -39.30
CA ASP A 462 -2.62 -41.21 -39.27
C ASP A 462 -4.11 -41.62 -39.38
N LYS A 463 -5.01 -40.88 -38.71
CA LYS A 463 -6.47 -41.12 -38.75
C LYS A 463 -7.05 -40.78 -40.12
N TRP A 464 -6.53 -39.75 -40.78
CA TRP A 464 -6.94 -39.36 -42.13
C TRP A 464 -6.48 -40.36 -43.20
N GLU A 465 -5.23 -40.83 -43.14
CA GLU A 465 -4.68 -41.85 -44.04
C GLU A 465 -5.39 -43.20 -43.89
N SER A 466 -5.67 -43.61 -42.65
CA SER A 466 -6.44 -44.84 -42.40
C SER A 466 -7.86 -44.73 -42.94
N THR A 467 -8.54 -43.59 -42.78
CA THR A 467 -9.91 -43.39 -43.29
C THR A 467 -9.96 -43.35 -44.84
N THR A 468 -8.99 -42.71 -45.49
CA THR A 468 -8.90 -42.69 -46.97
C THR A 468 -8.53 -44.06 -47.55
N SER A 469 -7.69 -44.84 -46.86
CA SER A 469 -7.36 -46.21 -47.27
C SER A 469 -8.56 -47.18 -47.18
N VAL A 470 -9.41 -47.04 -46.15
CA VAL A 470 -10.59 -47.89 -45.93
C VAL A 470 -11.74 -47.53 -46.89
N THR A 471 -11.85 -46.27 -47.29
CA THR A 471 -12.90 -45.80 -48.23
C THR A 471 -12.55 -46.02 -49.71
N GLY A 472 -11.36 -46.56 -50.02
CA GLY A 472 -11.01 -46.97 -51.39
C GLY A 472 -10.91 -45.81 -52.39
N LEU A 473 -10.77 -44.56 -51.93
CA LEU A 473 -10.57 -43.39 -52.79
C LEU A 473 -9.11 -43.31 -53.26
N LYS A 474 -8.66 -44.29 -54.04
CA LYS A 474 -7.48 -44.13 -54.88
C LYS A 474 -7.83 -43.23 -56.06
N GLU A 475 -7.42 -41.97 -55.92
CA GLU A 475 -6.82 -41.15 -56.97
C GLU A 475 -7.50 -41.25 -58.37
N LYS A 476 -8.50 -40.38 -58.60
CA LYS A 476 -8.56 -39.71 -59.89
C LYS A 476 -7.78 -38.42 -59.73
N THR A 477 -6.61 -38.36 -60.37
CA THR A 477 -5.91 -37.12 -60.73
C THR A 477 -6.91 -36.16 -61.39
N GLY A 478 -7.50 -35.28 -60.57
CA GLY A 478 -8.23 -34.12 -61.02
C GLY A 478 -7.25 -32.97 -61.10
N THR A 479 -6.68 -32.76 -62.29
CA THR A 479 -6.12 -31.47 -62.68
C THR A 479 -7.08 -30.34 -62.29
N CYS A 480 -6.64 -29.41 -61.46
CA CYS A 480 -7.36 -28.16 -61.23
C CYS A 480 -7.53 -27.44 -62.59
N PRO A 481 -8.74 -27.05 -63.00
CA PRO A 481 -8.89 -26.14 -64.12
C PRO A 481 -8.45 -24.75 -63.64
N GLY A 482 -7.27 -24.29 -64.06
CA GLY A 482 -6.88 -22.88 -63.90
C GLY A 482 -5.43 -22.55 -63.55
N SER A 483 -4.46 -23.49 -63.56
CA SER A 483 -3.06 -23.18 -63.22
C SER A 483 -2.07 -23.08 -64.40
N GLU A 484 -2.52 -23.15 -65.66
CA GLU A 484 -1.60 -23.02 -66.82
C GLU A 484 -1.28 -21.55 -67.22
N GLY A 485 -1.76 -20.55 -66.49
CA GLY A 485 -1.60 -19.13 -66.88
C GLY A 485 -0.48 -18.33 -66.19
N TRP A 486 0.20 -18.87 -65.16
CA TRP A 486 1.11 -18.07 -64.32
C TRP A 486 2.60 -18.42 -64.46
N ASP A 487 2.93 -19.58 -65.03
CA ASP A 487 4.33 -20.03 -65.21
C ASP A 487 4.99 -19.56 -66.53
N GLU A 488 4.23 -18.92 -67.43
CA GLU A 488 4.76 -18.27 -68.65
C GLU A 488 5.07 -16.78 -68.46
N ALA A 489 4.46 -16.11 -67.46
CA ALA A 489 4.69 -14.69 -67.21
C ALA A 489 6.03 -14.39 -66.51
N TRP A 490 6.59 -15.37 -65.78
CA TRP A 490 7.88 -15.24 -65.10
C TRP A 490 9.10 -15.69 -65.92
N ARG A 491 8.89 -16.17 -67.14
CA ARG A 491 9.99 -16.61 -68.03
C ARG A 491 10.43 -15.57 -69.07
N ASN A 492 9.74 -14.44 -69.17
CA ASN A 492 10.05 -13.34 -70.11
C ASN A 492 10.21 -11.96 -69.44
N LEU A 493 10.56 -11.95 -68.15
CA LEU A 493 11.13 -10.82 -67.41
C LEU A 493 12.45 -11.29 -66.80
#